data_AF-A0A535YPR8-F1
#
_entry.id   AF-A0A535YPR8-F1
#
_cell.length_a   1.000
_cell.length_b   1.000
_cell.length_c   1.000
_cell.angle_alpha   90.00
_cell.angle_beta   90.00
_cell.angle_gamma   90.00
#
_symmetry.space_group_name_H-M   'P 1'
#
loop_
_entity.id
_entity.type
_entity.pdbx_description
1 polymer ?
#
loop_
_entity_poly.entity_id
_entity_poly.type
_entity_poly.pdbx_seq_one_letter_code
_entity_poly.pdbx_strand_id
1 'polypeptide(L)'
;MTQSTANLAQYESARNLATADAGALSGALQPQWAVAAAASRSDTLHAARQRTATALAALADANQVLTAAIDQERLQQGFFFASVTEAKMLTAIDNQGYVQIDALYVQADHGLRVAEVLMNKPDQSPGYRRAIVALRSIVNETQKYAAALLQNDKAEADTRHAAMRAGYASLATATNTAAVTANDDWNDRTFQPLIAAYHSGLATVQS
;
A
#
# COMPACT_ATOMS: atom_id res chain seq x y z
N MET A 1 13.54 -8.30 12.60
CA MET A 1 12.94 -7.60 11.44
C MET A 1 11.96 -8.56 10.79
N THR A 2 10.73 -8.15 10.53
CA THR A 2 9.73 -9.01 9.89
C THR A 2 10.02 -9.10 8.39
N GLN A 3 9.64 -10.23 7.76
CA GLN A 3 9.81 -10.45 6.32
C GLN A 3 9.17 -9.34 5.47
N SER A 4 8.08 -8.78 5.98
CA SER A 4 7.38 -7.61 5.45
C SER A 4 8.24 -6.33 5.39
N THR A 5 9.02 -6.01 6.42
CA THR A 5 9.94 -4.84 6.39
C THR A 5 11.06 -5.02 5.37
N ALA A 6 11.55 -6.24 5.20
CA ALA A 6 12.57 -6.55 4.19
C ALA A 6 12.01 -6.42 2.76
N ASN A 7 10.77 -6.89 2.54
CA ASN A 7 10.08 -6.75 1.25
C ASN A 7 9.84 -5.27 0.91
N LEU A 8 9.40 -4.45 1.88
CA LEU A 8 9.21 -3.01 1.67
C LEU A 8 10.50 -2.31 1.24
N ALA A 9 11.61 -2.57 1.91
CA ALA A 9 12.91 -1.97 1.56
C ALA A 9 13.38 -2.40 0.17
N GLN A 10 13.12 -3.65 -0.22
CA GLN A 10 13.43 -4.13 -1.57
C GLN A 10 12.58 -3.43 -2.64
N TYR A 11 11.27 -3.28 -2.42
CA TYR A 11 10.41 -2.56 -3.37
C TYR A 11 10.76 -1.08 -3.46
N GLU A 12 11.07 -0.41 -2.34
CA GLU A 12 11.54 0.99 -2.33
C GLU A 12 12.84 1.17 -3.11
N SER A 13 13.78 0.24 -2.95
CA SER A 13 15.02 0.21 -3.73
C SER A 13 14.73 0.06 -5.23
N ALA A 14 13.84 -0.87 -5.60
CA ALA A 14 13.44 -1.08 -6.99
C ALA A 14 12.77 0.16 -7.60
N ARG A 15 11.90 0.85 -6.85
CA ARG A 15 11.27 2.11 -7.31
C ARG A 15 12.31 3.19 -7.56
N ASN A 16 13.29 3.32 -6.67
CA ASN A 16 14.35 4.31 -6.81
C ASN A 16 15.22 4.02 -8.05
N LEU A 17 15.48 2.74 -8.35
CA LEU A 17 16.16 2.33 -9.59
C LEU A 17 15.33 2.68 -10.82
N ALA A 18 14.04 2.34 -10.87
CA ALA A 18 13.17 2.69 -12.00
C ALA A 18 13.08 4.21 -12.22
N THR A 19 13.05 5.00 -11.14
CA THR A 19 13.08 6.47 -11.20
C THR A 19 14.41 6.98 -11.72
N ALA A 20 15.53 6.39 -11.29
CA ALA A 20 16.86 6.75 -11.77
C ALA A 20 17.03 6.43 -13.26
N ASP A 21 16.52 5.27 -13.72
CA ASP A 21 16.52 4.88 -15.12
C ASP A 21 15.70 5.85 -15.97
N ALA A 22 14.52 6.28 -15.49
CA ALA A 22 13.71 7.31 -16.16
C ALA A 22 14.47 8.65 -16.26
N GLY A 23 15.20 9.03 -15.20
CA GLY A 23 16.07 10.20 -15.18
C GLY A 23 17.25 10.11 -16.16
N ALA A 24 17.93 8.97 -16.21
CA ALA A 24 19.04 8.74 -17.12
C ALA A 24 18.60 8.75 -18.59
N LEU A 25 17.44 8.14 -18.88
CA LEU A 25 16.88 8.08 -20.22
C LEU A 25 16.41 9.47 -20.70
N SER A 26 15.78 10.26 -19.83
CA SER A 26 15.40 11.64 -20.14
C SER A 26 16.62 12.57 -20.28
N GLY A 27 17.70 12.31 -19.54
CA GLY A 27 18.98 13.01 -19.69
C GLY A 27 19.70 12.68 -21.01
N ALA A 28 19.68 11.42 -21.44
CA ALA A 28 20.24 10.98 -22.72
C ALA A 28 19.45 11.51 -23.94
N LEU A 29 18.21 11.96 -23.73
CA LEU A 29 17.36 12.60 -24.74
C LEU A 29 17.67 14.08 -24.98
N GLN A 30 18.54 14.69 -24.17
CA GLN A 30 19.05 16.04 -24.43
C GLN A 30 20.00 15.97 -25.65
N PRO A 31 19.78 16.76 -26.71
CA PRO A 31 20.46 16.55 -27.99
C PRO A 31 21.93 17.00 -27.91
N GLN A 32 22.87 16.08 -27.69
CA GLN A 32 24.31 16.37 -27.70
C GLN A 32 24.96 16.39 -29.11
N TRP A 33 24.19 16.47 -30.21
CA TRP A 33 24.78 16.42 -31.57
C TRP A 33 24.13 17.37 -32.60
N ALA A 34 23.39 18.38 -32.17
CA ALA A 34 22.74 19.29 -33.11
C ALA A 34 23.72 20.29 -33.75
N VAL A 35 24.54 19.88 -34.73
CA VAL A 35 24.84 20.60 -35.99
C VAL A 35 25.35 19.58 -37.05
N ALA A 36 24.77 19.63 -38.27
CA ALA A 36 25.23 19.03 -39.54
C ALA A 36 24.80 17.59 -39.93
N ALA A 37 23.54 17.44 -40.41
CA ALA A 37 23.13 16.83 -41.71
C ALA A 37 21.60 16.55 -41.70
N ALA A 38 20.82 17.34 -42.43
CA ALA A 38 19.42 17.61 -42.06
C ALA A 38 18.30 16.98 -42.92
N ALA A 39 18.56 16.04 -43.83
CA ALA A 39 17.47 15.41 -44.62
C ALA A 39 17.41 13.88 -44.50
N SER A 40 18.53 13.16 -44.66
CA SER A 40 18.59 11.70 -44.47
C SER A 40 18.66 11.26 -43.00
N ARG A 41 18.76 12.20 -42.06
CA ARG A 41 18.74 11.95 -40.60
C ARG A 41 17.39 12.26 -39.95
N SER A 42 16.41 12.79 -40.68
CA SER A 42 15.09 13.12 -40.13
C SER A 42 14.36 11.87 -39.63
N ASP A 43 14.30 10.84 -40.46
CA ASP A 43 13.60 9.59 -40.12
C ASP A 43 14.35 8.81 -39.04
N THR A 44 15.68 8.80 -39.07
CA THR A 44 16.51 8.15 -38.03
C THR A 44 16.39 8.87 -36.69
N LEU A 45 16.40 10.21 -36.68
CA LEU A 45 16.20 11.02 -35.47
C LEU A 45 14.76 10.89 -34.95
N HIS A 46 13.77 10.82 -35.84
CA HIS A 46 12.38 10.62 -35.47
C HIS A 46 12.15 9.24 -34.85
N ALA A 47 12.70 8.18 -35.48
CA ALA A 47 12.68 6.82 -34.95
C ALA A 47 13.44 6.69 -33.61
N ALA A 48 14.56 7.40 -33.44
CA ALA A 48 15.27 7.46 -32.17
C ALA A 48 14.41 8.14 -31.08
N ARG A 49 13.81 9.30 -31.37
CA ARG A 49 12.91 10.00 -30.43
C ARG A 49 11.69 9.15 -30.05
N GLN A 50 11.09 8.47 -31.03
CA GLN A 50 9.98 7.56 -30.78
C GLN A 50 10.40 6.41 -29.87
N ARG A 51 11.54 5.74 -30.15
CA ARG A 51 12.07 4.68 -29.28
C ARG A 51 12.30 5.15 -27.85
N THR A 52 12.87 6.34 -27.67
CA THR A 52 13.14 6.84 -26.33
C THR A 52 11.89 7.35 -25.61
N ALA A 53 10.90 7.88 -26.33
CA ALA A 53 9.59 8.18 -25.75
C ALA A 53 8.88 6.90 -25.27
N THR A 54 8.92 5.82 -26.06
CA THR A 54 8.40 4.50 -25.68
C THR A 54 9.10 3.94 -24.45
N ALA A 55 10.43 4.06 -24.39
CA ALA A 55 11.24 3.63 -23.26
C ALA A 55 10.89 4.40 -21.96
N LEU A 56 10.67 5.71 -22.07
CA LEU A 56 10.32 6.55 -20.92
C LEU A 56 8.92 6.22 -20.41
N ALA A 57 7.97 5.96 -21.32
CA ALA A 57 6.63 5.53 -20.96
C ALA A 57 6.65 4.19 -20.20
N ALA A 58 7.39 3.19 -20.70
CA ALA A 58 7.55 1.91 -20.02
C ALA A 58 8.15 2.05 -18.61
N LEU A 59 9.18 2.90 -18.43
CA LEU A 59 9.76 3.16 -17.11
C LEU A 59 8.77 3.86 -16.16
N ALA A 60 7.92 4.75 -16.69
CA ALA A 60 6.85 5.37 -15.91
C ALA A 60 5.82 4.32 -15.43
N ASP A 61 5.42 3.39 -16.30
CA ASP A 61 4.51 2.28 -15.96
C ASP A 61 5.12 1.39 -14.87
N ALA A 62 6.41 1.05 -14.98
CA ALA A 62 7.13 0.28 -13.96
C ALA A 62 7.20 1.01 -12.61
N ASN A 63 7.50 2.31 -12.63
CA ASN A 63 7.52 3.13 -11.42
C ASN A 63 6.15 3.20 -10.74
N GLN A 64 5.07 3.24 -11.54
CA GLN A 64 3.70 3.21 -11.02
C GLN A 64 3.39 1.88 -10.33
N VAL A 65 3.70 0.74 -10.97
CA VAL A 65 3.48 -0.60 -10.38
C VAL A 65 4.27 -0.78 -9.08
N LEU A 66 5.55 -0.36 -9.06
CA LEU A 66 6.39 -0.46 -7.87
C LEU A 66 5.91 0.46 -6.75
N THR A 67 5.46 1.67 -7.07
CA THR A 67 4.88 2.59 -6.08
C THR A 67 3.62 1.99 -5.44
N ALA A 68 2.73 1.43 -6.25
CA ALA A 68 1.52 0.80 -5.76
C ALA A 68 1.82 -0.42 -4.88
N ALA A 69 2.80 -1.26 -5.25
CA ALA A 69 3.24 -2.39 -4.45
C ALA A 69 3.80 -1.94 -3.08
N ILE A 70 4.62 -0.89 -3.05
CA ILE A 70 5.13 -0.29 -1.81
C ILE A 70 3.98 0.21 -0.93
N ASP A 71 3.02 0.91 -1.52
CA ASP A 71 1.88 1.46 -0.79
C ASP A 71 0.99 0.34 -0.23
N GLN A 72 0.73 -0.72 -1.02
CA GLN A 72 0.01 -1.90 -0.55
C GLN A 72 0.74 -2.59 0.61
N GLU A 73 2.05 -2.77 0.52
CA GLU A 73 2.87 -3.37 1.58
C GLU A 73 2.83 -2.53 2.87
N ARG A 74 3.00 -1.21 2.77
CA ARG A 74 2.91 -0.29 3.93
C ARG A 74 1.52 -0.30 4.57
N LEU A 75 0.47 -0.38 3.75
CA LEU A 75 -0.89 -0.53 4.21
C LEU A 75 -1.07 -1.84 4.99
N GLN A 76 -0.60 -2.96 4.44
CA GLN A 76 -0.67 -4.28 5.09
C GLN A 76 0.14 -4.31 6.39
N GLN A 77 1.32 -3.68 6.42
CA GLN A 77 2.13 -3.52 7.63
C GLN A 77 1.37 -2.78 8.73
N GLY A 78 0.77 -1.63 8.41
CA GLY A 78 -0.03 -0.86 9.36
C GLY A 78 -1.21 -1.66 9.91
N PHE A 79 -1.93 -2.36 9.02
CA PHE A 79 -3.03 -3.24 9.38
C PHE A 79 -2.58 -4.38 10.31
N PHE A 80 -1.51 -5.11 9.96
CA PHE A 80 -1.00 -6.21 10.76
C PHE A 80 -0.49 -5.73 12.13
N PHE A 81 0.29 -4.64 12.15
CA PHE A 81 0.83 -4.06 13.38
C PHE A 81 -0.29 -3.67 14.34
N ALA A 82 -1.34 -3.00 13.84
CA ALA A 82 -2.49 -2.63 14.65
C ALA A 82 -3.28 -3.85 15.14
N SER A 83 -3.46 -4.88 14.31
CA SER A 83 -4.12 -6.13 14.71
C SER A 83 -3.38 -6.85 15.84
N VAL A 84 -2.04 -6.93 15.75
CA VAL A 84 -1.22 -7.53 16.81
C VAL A 84 -1.28 -6.70 18.09
N THR A 85 -1.33 -5.37 17.97
CA THR A 85 -1.39 -4.47 19.12
C THR A 85 -2.77 -4.51 19.79
N GLU A 86 -3.83 -4.65 19.01
CA GLU A 86 -5.20 -4.90 19.49
C GLU A 86 -5.27 -6.20 20.31
N ALA A 87 -4.67 -7.29 19.82
CA ALA A 87 -4.59 -8.54 20.58
C ALA A 87 -3.85 -8.37 21.93
N LYS A 88 -2.82 -7.51 21.98
CA LYS A 88 -2.15 -7.15 23.24
C LYS A 88 -3.05 -6.34 24.16
N MET A 89 -3.90 -5.46 23.62
CA MET A 89 -4.89 -4.72 24.41
C MET A 89 -5.89 -5.69 25.06
N LEU A 90 -6.42 -6.65 24.30
CA LEU A 90 -7.30 -7.70 24.85
C LEU A 90 -6.60 -8.51 25.95
N THR A 91 -5.37 -8.95 25.71
CA THR A 91 -4.57 -9.67 26.73
C THR A 91 -4.37 -8.82 27.99
N ALA A 92 -4.18 -7.51 27.83
CA ALA A 92 -4.05 -6.59 28.96
C ALA A 92 -5.38 -6.43 29.72
N ILE A 93 -6.52 -6.37 29.04
CA ILE A 93 -7.86 -6.36 29.65
C ILE A 93 -8.08 -7.63 30.48
N ASP A 94 -7.76 -8.80 29.92
CA ASP A 94 -7.91 -10.09 30.59
C ASP A 94 -7.07 -10.17 31.89
N ASN A 95 -5.88 -9.56 31.87
CA ASN A 95 -5.00 -9.47 33.03
C ASN A 95 -5.28 -8.27 33.95
N GLN A 96 -6.38 -7.53 33.75
CA GLN A 96 -6.75 -6.31 34.49
C GLN A 96 -5.67 -5.20 34.44
N GLY A 97 -4.79 -5.26 33.43
CA GLY A 97 -3.72 -4.30 33.18
C GLY A 97 -4.21 -3.06 32.43
N TYR A 98 -5.18 -2.34 32.98
CA TYR A 98 -5.82 -1.22 32.27
C TYR A 98 -4.88 -0.03 32.00
N VAL A 99 -3.87 0.18 32.84
CA VAL A 99 -2.92 1.30 32.75
C VAL A 99 -2.09 1.28 31.45
N GLN A 100 -1.82 0.09 30.90
CA GLN A 100 -1.04 -0.06 29.66
C GLN A 100 -1.90 0.01 28.38
N ILE A 101 -3.24 0.05 28.51
CA ILE A 101 -4.15 0.05 27.35
C ILE A 101 -3.99 1.33 26.53
N ASP A 102 -3.90 2.50 27.16
CA ASP A 102 -3.79 3.77 26.43
C ASP A 102 -2.48 3.84 25.63
N ALA A 103 -1.38 3.33 26.16
CA ALA A 103 -0.11 3.24 25.45
C ALA A 103 -0.19 2.29 24.24
N LEU A 104 -0.85 1.14 24.42
CA LEU A 104 -1.08 0.19 23.32
C LEU A 104 -2.04 0.78 22.27
N TYR A 105 -3.07 1.50 22.69
CA TYR A 105 -3.99 2.20 21.80
C TYR A 105 -3.26 3.22 20.92
N VAL A 106 -2.39 4.06 21.50
CA VAL A 106 -1.58 5.03 20.74
C VAL A 106 -0.69 4.33 19.72
N GLN A 107 -0.11 3.18 20.06
CA GLN A 107 0.68 2.38 19.11
C GLN A 107 -0.21 1.88 17.96
N ALA A 108 -1.36 1.27 18.28
CA ALA A 108 -2.30 0.78 17.27
C ALA A 108 -2.81 1.91 16.36
N ASP A 109 -3.11 3.09 16.93
CA ASP A 109 -3.51 4.29 16.20
C ASP A 109 -2.43 4.73 15.22
N HIS A 110 -1.18 4.79 15.66
CA HIS A 110 -0.06 5.15 14.80
C HIS A 110 0.07 4.20 13.59
N GLY A 111 -0.04 2.89 13.81
CA GLY A 111 -0.04 1.90 12.72
C GLY A 111 -1.21 2.07 11.74
N LEU A 112 -2.41 2.32 12.28
CA LEU A 112 -3.62 2.49 11.47
C LEU A 112 -3.61 3.77 10.64
N ARG A 113 -3.11 4.90 11.15
CA ARG A 113 -3.09 6.16 10.41
C ARG A 113 -2.34 6.06 9.08
N VAL A 114 -1.24 5.31 9.04
CA VAL A 114 -0.51 5.06 7.79
C VAL A 114 -1.40 4.31 6.80
N ALA A 115 -2.07 3.26 7.24
CA ALA A 115 -2.98 2.48 6.40
C ALA A 115 -4.20 3.30 5.93
N GLU A 116 -4.76 4.16 6.79
CA GLU A 116 -5.91 5.03 6.48
C GLU A 116 -5.60 6.11 5.43
N VAL A 117 -4.36 6.61 5.41
CA VAL A 117 -3.92 7.52 4.36
C VAL A 117 -3.79 6.76 3.04
N LEU A 118 -3.20 5.56 3.07
CA LEU A 118 -2.91 4.78 1.87
C LEU A 118 -4.18 4.19 1.24
N MET A 119 -5.18 3.76 2.03
CA MET A 119 -6.41 3.11 1.52
C MET A 119 -7.28 3.98 0.59
N ASN A 120 -6.99 5.26 0.49
CA ASN A 120 -7.70 6.21 -0.38
C ASN A 120 -6.97 6.47 -1.70
N LYS A 121 -5.76 5.91 -1.88
CA LYS A 121 -5.05 6.02 -3.15
C LYS A 121 -5.80 5.24 -4.25
N PRO A 122 -5.73 5.72 -5.51
CA PRO A 122 -6.48 5.13 -6.63
C PRO A 122 -5.98 3.72 -7.01
N ASP A 123 -4.77 3.36 -6.58
CA ASP A 123 -4.09 2.09 -6.81
C ASP A 123 -4.29 1.07 -5.67
N GLN A 124 -5.32 1.29 -4.84
CA GLN A 124 -5.69 0.36 -3.78
C GLN A 124 -7.05 -0.29 -4.08
N SER A 125 -7.13 -1.60 -3.86
CA SER A 125 -8.42 -2.28 -3.93
C SER A 125 -9.40 -1.73 -2.89
N PRO A 126 -10.69 -1.53 -3.24
CA PRO A 126 -11.73 -1.15 -2.29
C PRO A 126 -11.87 -2.10 -1.08
N GLY A 127 -11.41 -3.36 -1.21
CA GLY A 127 -11.42 -4.32 -0.10
C GLY A 127 -10.57 -3.88 1.09
N TYR A 128 -9.40 -3.28 0.85
CA TYR A 128 -8.51 -2.81 1.91
C TYR A 128 -9.14 -1.72 2.77
N ARG A 129 -9.89 -0.79 2.16
CA ARG A 129 -10.61 0.25 2.87
C ARG A 129 -11.57 -0.33 3.91
N ARG A 130 -12.35 -1.34 3.53
CA ARG A 130 -13.32 -1.97 4.45
C ARG A 130 -12.62 -2.64 5.63
N ALA A 131 -11.51 -3.34 5.38
CA ALA A 131 -10.75 -4.01 6.43
C ALA A 131 -10.14 -3.00 7.43
N ILE A 132 -9.56 -1.90 6.93
CA ILE A 132 -8.94 -0.87 7.77
C ILE A 132 -9.98 -0.15 8.62
N VAL A 133 -11.13 0.24 8.03
CA VAL A 133 -12.23 0.87 8.78
C VAL A 133 -12.75 -0.05 9.88
N ALA A 134 -12.92 -1.34 9.59
CA ALA A 134 -13.34 -2.33 10.59
C ALA A 134 -12.31 -2.44 11.73
N LEU A 135 -11.02 -2.56 11.41
CA LEU A 135 -9.95 -2.64 12.41
C LEU A 135 -9.84 -1.36 13.27
N ARG A 136 -9.99 -0.19 12.66
CA ARG A 136 -10.07 1.09 13.37
C ARG A 136 -11.21 1.10 14.38
N SER A 137 -12.38 0.62 13.98
CA SER A 137 -13.52 0.50 14.88
C SER A 137 -13.23 -0.46 16.03
N ILE A 138 -12.63 -1.63 15.75
CA ILE A 138 -12.27 -2.60 16.79
C ILE A 138 -11.33 -1.96 17.81
N VAL A 139 -10.19 -1.40 17.38
CA VAL A 139 -9.19 -0.78 18.28
C VAL A 139 -9.80 0.32 19.15
N ASN A 140 -10.64 1.18 18.57
CA ASN A 140 -11.32 2.23 19.32
C ASN A 140 -12.29 1.67 20.37
N GLU A 141 -13.10 0.68 20.01
CA GLU A 141 -14.04 0.09 20.96
C GLU A 141 -13.34 -0.79 22.01
N THR A 142 -12.21 -1.43 21.70
CA THR A 142 -11.37 -2.14 22.68
C THR A 142 -10.84 -1.20 23.75
N GLN A 143 -10.37 0.00 23.37
CA GLN A 143 -9.90 1.01 24.33
C GLN A 143 -11.04 1.53 25.21
N LYS A 144 -12.21 1.84 24.63
CA LYS A 144 -13.39 2.28 25.39
C LYS A 144 -13.93 1.18 26.32
N TYR A 145 -13.91 -0.07 25.87
CA TYR A 145 -14.30 -1.23 26.68
C TYR A 145 -13.41 -1.34 27.92
N ALA A 146 -12.08 -1.23 27.76
CA ALA A 146 -11.16 -1.20 28.89
C ALA A 146 -11.43 -0.04 29.86
N ALA A 147 -11.69 1.17 29.33
CA ALA A 147 -12.00 2.33 30.16
C ALA A 147 -13.30 2.14 30.97
N ALA A 148 -14.34 1.57 30.36
CA ALA A 148 -15.60 1.26 31.03
C ALA A 148 -15.41 0.22 32.15
N LEU A 149 -14.61 -0.82 31.91
CA LEU A 149 -14.26 -1.81 32.93
C LEU A 149 -13.52 -1.17 34.11
N LEU A 150 -12.54 -0.30 33.85
CA LEU A 150 -11.80 0.43 34.88
C LEU A 150 -12.72 1.31 35.74
N GLN A 151 -13.75 1.90 35.13
CA GLN A 151 -14.74 2.73 35.81
C GLN A 151 -15.83 1.93 36.52
N ASN A 152 -15.81 0.59 36.42
CA ASN A 152 -16.88 -0.31 36.86
C ASN A 152 -18.25 0.02 36.22
N ASP A 153 -18.26 0.62 35.02
CA ASP A 153 -19.48 0.89 34.26
C ASP A 153 -19.83 -0.33 33.40
N LYS A 154 -20.65 -1.23 33.97
CA LYS A 154 -21.05 -2.47 33.30
C LYS A 154 -21.88 -2.21 32.05
N ALA A 155 -22.78 -1.23 32.06
CA ALA A 155 -23.67 -0.99 30.93
C ALA A 155 -22.90 -0.47 29.70
N GLU A 156 -21.96 0.43 29.95
CA GLU A 156 -21.04 0.91 28.92
C GLU A 156 -20.12 -0.21 28.45
N ALA A 157 -19.54 -1.01 29.36
CA ALA A 157 -18.67 -2.12 29.00
C ALA A 157 -19.38 -3.14 28.09
N ASP A 158 -20.62 -3.53 28.42
CA ASP A 158 -21.42 -4.44 27.60
C ASP A 158 -21.70 -3.84 26.20
N THR A 159 -21.97 -2.53 26.13
CA THR A 159 -22.19 -1.80 24.87
C THR A 159 -20.94 -1.78 23.99
N ARG A 160 -19.77 -1.44 24.57
CA ARG A 160 -18.49 -1.38 23.86
C ARG A 160 -18.03 -2.76 23.39
N HIS A 161 -18.23 -3.78 24.22
CA HIS A 161 -17.94 -5.15 23.85
C HIS A 161 -18.81 -5.63 22.68
N ALA A 162 -20.10 -5.30 22.67
CA ALA A 162 -20.98 -5.61 21.54
C ALA A 162 -20.54 -4.91 20.23
N ALA A 163 -20.16 -3.63 20.32
CA ALA A 163 -19.65 -2.86 19.18
C ALA A 163 -18.32 -3.43 18.65
N MET A 164 -17.40 -3.83 19.55
CA MET A 164 -16.15 -4.51 19.22
C MET A 164 -16.41 -5.83 18.46
N ARG A 165 -17.38 -6.65 18.92
CA ARG A 165 -17.78 -7.89 18.22
C ARG A 165 -18.38 -7.63 16.84
N ALA A 166 -19.18 -6.59 16.68
CA ALA A 166 -19.69 -6.17 15.37
C ALA A 166 -18.55 -5.72 14.44
N GLY A 167 -17.52 -5.07 14.98
CA GLY A 167 -16.28 -4.76 14.28
C GLY A 167 -15.58 -6.01 13.74
N TYR A 168 -15.41 -7.05 14.57
CA TYR A 168 -14.82 -8.32 14.12
C TYR A 168 -15.64 -9.03 13.04
N ALA A 169 -16.97 -9.02 13.14
CA ALA A 169 -17.83 -9.58 12.09
C ALA A 169 -17.67 -8.81 10.76
N SER A 170 -17.56 -7.48 10.84
CA SER A 170 -17.30 -6.63 9.68
C SER A 170 -15.92 -6.92 9.08
N LEU A 171 -14.91 -7.10 9.93
CA LEU A 171 -13.56 -7.43 9.50
C LEU A 171 -13.51 -8.80 8.80
N ALA A 172 -14.12 -9.82 9.41
CA ALA A 172 -14.21 -11.16 8.83
C ALA A 172 -14.89 -11.15 7.44
N THR A 173 -15.89 -10.29 7.26
CA THR A 173 -16.54 -10.08 5.95
C THR A 173 -15.58 -9.41 4.95
N ALA A 174 -14.81 -8.42 5.40
CA ALA A 174 -13.87 -7.69 4.56
C ALA A 174 -12.63 -8.50 4.16
N THR A 175 -12.30 -9.57 4.91
CA THR A 175 -11.13 -10.42 4.68
C THR A 175 -11.49 -11.86 4.34
N ASN A 176 -12.74 -12.16 3.99
CA ASN A 176 -13.13 -13.50 3.57
C ASN A 176 -12.54 -13.87 2.20
N THR A 177 -12.61 -15.15 1.84
CA THR A 177 -12.05 -15.66 0.56
C THR A 177 -12.56 -14.88 -0.65
N ALA A 178 -13.86 -14.56 -0.70
CA ALA A 178 -14.42 -13.81 -1.82
C ALA A 178 -13.86 -12.39 -1.92
N ALA A 179 -13.64 -11.72 -0.78
CA ALA A 179 -13.03 -10.40 -0.73
C ALA A 179 -11.54 -10.44 -1.11
N VAL A 180 -10.82 -11.49 -0.71
CA VAL A 180 -9.43 -11.72 -1.15
C VAL A 180 -9.37 -11.92 -2.66
N THR A 181 -10.19 -12.81 -3.22
CA THR A 181 -10.26 -13.03 -4.67
C THR A 181 -10.61 -11.74 -5.42
N ALA A 182 -11.53 -10.93 -4.90
CA ALA A 182 -11.88 -9.64 -5.51
C ALA A 182 -10.70 -8.64 -5.50
N ASN A 183 -9.81 -8.70 -4.51
CA ASN A 183 -8.59 -7.88 -4.47
C ASN A 183 -7.57 -8.37 -5.51
N ASP A 184 -7.39 -9.68 -5.63
CA ASP A 184 -6.49 -10.29 -6.61
C ASP A 184 -6.94 -9.95 -8.04
N ASP A 185 -8.23 -10.12 -8.32
CA ASP A 185 -8.88 -9.71 -9.58
C ASP A 185 -8.66 -8.23 -9.90
N TRP A 186 -8.72 -7.37 -8.87
CA TRP A 186 -8.52 -5.93 -9.03
C TRP A 186 -7.05 -5.63 -9.36
N ASN A 187 -6.10 -6.28 -8.68
CA ASN A 187 -4.67 -6.17 -8.96
C ASN A 187 -4.36 -6.63 -10.39
N ASP A 188 -4.97 -7.73 -10.84
CA ASP A 188 -4.77 -8.25 -12.18
C ASP A 188 -5.25 -7.27 -13.25
N ARG A 189 -6.44 -6.68 -13.08
CA ARG A 189 -6.96 -5.70 -14.05
C ARG A 189 -6.22 -4.37 -14.02
N THR A 190 -5.62 -4.00 -12.90
CA THR A 190 -5.00 -2.68 -12.70
C THR A 190 -3.51 -2.68 -13.05
N PHE A 191 -2.75 -3.71 -12.64
CA PHE A 191 -1.29 -3.72 -12.76
C PHE A 191 -0.76 -4.65 -13.85
N GLN A 192 -1.42 -5.76 -14.20
CA GLN A 192 -0.91 -6.63 -15.28
C GLN A 192 -0.80 -5.90 -16.62
N PRO A 193 -1.75 -5.02 -17.02
CA PRO A 193 -1.58 -4.23 -18.24
C PRO A 193 -0.35 -3.33 -18.21
N LEU A 194 -0.03 -2.73 -17.05
CA LEU A 194 1.15 -1.87 -16.88
C LEU A 194 2.45 -2.67 -16.92
N ILE A 195 2.47 -3.87 -16.33
CA ILE A 195 3.61 -4.79 -16.42
C ILE A 195 3.84 -5.23 -17.87
N ALA A 196 2.77 -5.55 -18.60
CA ALA A 196 2.86 -5.91 -20.02
C ALA A 196 3.35 -4.73 -20.89
N ALA A 197 2.87 -3.51 -20.63
CA ALA A 197 3.31 -2.30 -21.30
C ALA A 197 4.80 -2.02 -21.05
N TYR A 198 5.26 -2.16 -19.80
CA TYR A 198 6.67 -2.08 -19.43
C TYR A 198 7.54 -3.08 -20.21
N HIS A 199 7.18 -4.37 -20.22
CA HIS A 199 7.92 -5.39 -20.95
C HIS A 199 7.96 -5.13 -22.46
N SER A 200 6.85 -4.67 -23.04
CA SER A 200 6.77 -4.31 -24.47
C SER A 200 7.67 -3.11 -24.81
N GLY A 201 7.66 -2.08 -23.96
CA GLY A 201 8.51 -0.91 -24.16
C GLY A 201 10.00 -1.23 -24.00
N LEU A 202 10.37 -2.09 -23.05
CA LEU A 202 11.76 -2.58 -22.92
C LEU A 202 12.23 -3.33 -24.16
N ALA A 203 11.41 -4.22 -24.71
CA ALA A 203 11.76 -4.97 -25.92
C ALA A 203 12.03 -4.03 -27.11
N THR A 204 11.32 -2.91 -27.19
CA THR A 204 11.47 -1.89 -28.24
C THR A 204 12.78 -1.09 -28.13
N VAL A 205 13.39 -1.07 -26.93
CA VAL A 205 14.69 -0.41 -26.68
C VAL A 205 15.86 -1.32 -27.01
N GLN A 206 15.66 -2.63 -26.85
CA GLN A 206 16.69 -3.65 -27.09
C GLN A 206 16.81 -4.06 -28.57
N SER A 207 15.86 -3.63 -29.42
CA SER A 207 15.84 -3.81 -30.88
C SER A 207 16.43 -2.63 -31.65
#